data_AF-A0A529HSB6-F1
#
_entry.id   AF-A0A529HSB6-F1
#
_cell.length_a   1.000
_cell.length_b   1.000
_cell.length_c   1.000
_cell.angle_alpha   90.00
_cell.angle_beta   90.00
_cell.angle_gamma   90.00
#
_symmetry.space_group_name_H-M   'P 1'
#
loop_
_entity.id
_entity.type
_entity.pdbx_description
1 polymer ?
#
loop_
_entity_poly.entity_id
_entity_poly.type
_entity_poly.pdbx_seq_one_letter_code
_entity_poly.pdbx_strand_id
1 'polypeptide(L)'
;MRPRLVFTGPTLSHPEAQQVADVICLPPAVQGSIVAAVQRYDPAAIVIIDGAFQAEPAVRHKEILWAISQAIPVIGAGSMGALRAAELYPYMHGVGLIYRWYRRFAFLPDDAVAVLYGPEG
;
A
#
# COMPACT_ATOMS: atom_id res chain seq x y z
N MET A 1 -21.62 5.09 -7.82
CA MET A 1 -20.50 5.95 -7.35
C MET A 1 -19.22 5.14 -7.48
N ARG A 2 -18.08 5.78 -7.77
CA ARG A 2 -16.78 5.09 -7.84
C ARG A 2 -16.37 4.63 -6.42
N PRO A 3 -16.00 3.36 -6.21
CA PRO A 3 -15.69 2.84 -4.87
C PRO A 3 -14.32 3.33 -4.39
N ARG A 4 -14.09 3.26 -3.08
CA ARG A 4 -12.77 3.44 -2.48
C ARG A 4 -12.18 2.06 -2.19
N LEU A 5 -10.91 1.86 -2.52
CA LEU A 5 -10.24 0.57 -2.32
C LEU A 5 -9.22 0.68 -1.18
N VAL A 6 -9.08 -0.39 -0.42
CA VAL A 6 -8.02 -0.52 0.58
C VAL A 6 -7.30 -1.86 0.43
N PHE A 7 -5.98 -1.83 0.23
CA PHE A 7 -5.12 -3.01 0.26
C PHE A 7 -4.65 -3.23 1.69
N THR A 8 -5.16 -4.28 2.35
CA THR A 8 -4.95 -4.52 3.78
C THR A 8 -5.08 -5.99 4.14
N GLY A 9 -4.49 -6.39 5.27
CA GLY A 9 -4.59 -7.76 5.81
C GLY A 9 -4.04 -7.85 7.22
N PRO A 10 -2.73 -8.13 7.41
CA PRO A 10 -2.15 -8.35 8.72
C PRO A 10 -2.09 -7.11 9.61
N THR A 11 -1.95 -5.90 9.05
CA THR A 11 -1.92 -4.66 9.84
C THR A 11 -3.33 -4.21 10.25
N LEU A 12 -4.30 -4.39 9.37
CA LEU A 12 -5.70 -4.07 9.60
C LEU A 12 -6.58 -5.08 8.87
N SER A 13 -7.43 -5.79 9.60
CA SER A 13 -8.30 -6.80 9.00
C SER A 13 -9.40 -6.15 8.14
N HIS A 14 -9.94 -6.91 7.18
CA HIS A 14 -11.02 -6.42 6.32
C HIS A 14 -12.26 -5.96 7.11
N PRO A 15 -12.74 -6.70 8.14
CA PRO A 15 -13.87 -6.24 8.95
C PRO A 15 -13.58 -4.94 9.70
N GLU A 16 -12.40 -4.77 10.27
CA GLU A 16 -12.02 -3.53 10.97
C GLU A 16 -11.98 -2.33 10.02
N ALA A 17 -11.43 -2.51 8.81
CA ALA A 17 -11.42 -1.46 7.80
C ALA A 17 -12.85 -1.02 7.40
N GLN A 18 -13.76 -1.98 7.26
CA GLN A 18 -15.16 -1.74 6.89
C GLN A 18 -15.98 -1.10 8.02
N GLN A 19 -15.58 -1.29 9.28
CA GLN A 19 -16.17 -0.57 10.41
C GLN A 19 -15.83 0.92 10.40
N VAL A 20 -14.66 1.29 9.85
CA VAL A 20 -14.18 2.68 9.80
C VAL A 20 -14.76 3.44 8.61
N ALA A 21 -14.89 2.78 7.45
CA ALA A 21 -15.37 3.42 6.23
C ALA A 21 -16.00 2.44 5.24
N ASP A 22 -16.88 2.95 4.38
CA ASP A 22 -17.39 2.22 3.22
C ASP A 22 -16.29 2.09 2.14
N VAL A 23 -15.61 0.94 2.16
CA VAL A 23 -14.49 0.61 1.27
C VAL A 23 -14.55 -0.84 0.81
N ILE A 24 -14.03 -1.10 -0.38
CA ILE A 24 -13.76 -2.46 -0.85
C ILE A 24 -12.36 -2.85 -0.37
N CYS A 25 -12.31 -3.85 0.50
CA CYS A 25 -11.06 -4.41 0.98
C CYS A 25 -10.50 -5.41 -0.03
N LEU A 26 -9.22 -5.24 -0.35
CA LEU A 26 -8.43 -6.08 -1.22
C LEU A 26 -7.30 -6.72 -0.39
N PRO A 27 -6.77 -7.89 -0.80
CA PRO A 27 -5.62 -8.50 -0.13
C PRO A 27 -4.41 -7.55 -0.13
N PRO A 28 -3.36 -7.81 0.67
CA PRO A 28 -2.13 -7.02 0.63
C PRO A 28 -1.59 -6.82 -0.79
N ALA A 29 -1.17 -5.60 -1.11
CA ALA A 29 -0.73 -5.23 -2.46
C ALA A 29 0.56 -5.98 -2.87
N VAL A 30 0.51 -6.60 -4.04
CA VAL A 30 1.65 -7.23 -4.71
C VAL A 30 1.80 -6.64 -6.12
N GLN A 31 2.80 -7.10 -6.87
CA GLN A 31 2.98 -6.71 -8.26
C GLN A 31 1.71 -7.04 -9.09
N GLY A 32 1.24 -6.07 -9.85
CA GLY A 32 0.05 -6.16 -10.70
C GLY A 32 -1.26 -5.83 -9.99
N SER A 33 -1.30 -5.83 -8.65
CA SER A 33 -2.54 -5.63 -7.89
C SER A 33 -3.19 -4.27 -8.14
N ILE A 34 -2.39 -3.21 -8.26
CA ILE A 34 -2.90 -1.85 -8.46
C ILE A 34 -3.55 -1.74 -9.84
N VAL A 35 -2.88 -2.25 -10.88
CA VAL A 35 -3.41 -2.23 -12.25
C VAL A 35 -4.71 -3.03 -12.34
N ALA A 36 -4.72 -4.24 -11.78
CA ALA A 36 -5.91 -5.10 -11.77
C ALA A 36 -7.08 -4.45 -11.03
N ALA A 37 -6.82 -3.80 -9.90
CA ALA A 37 -7.85 -3.11 -9.13
C ALA A 37 -8.42 -1.89 -9.86
N VAL A 38 -7.58 -1.07 -10.50
CA VAL A 38 -8.04 0.07 -11.29
C VAL A 38 -8.92 -0.40 -12.44
N GLN A 39 -8.49 -1.40 -13.19
CA GLN A 39 -9.24 -1.95 -14.33
C GLN A 39 -10.58 -2.57 -13.92
N ARG A 40 -10.63 -3.22 -12.75
CA ARG A 40 -11.82 -3.91 -12.28
C ARG A 40 -12.87 -2.99 -11.66
N TYR A 41 -12.43 -1.96 -10.93
CA TYR A 41 -13.33 -1.20 -10.05
C TYR A 41 -13.50 0.28 -10.43
N ASP A 42 -12.65 0.83 -11.31
CA ASP A 42 -12.58 2.28 -11.58
C ASP A 42 -12.67 3.12 -10.29
N PRO A 43 -11.71 2.98 -9.36
CA PRO A 43 -11.90 3.43 -7.99
C PRO A 43 -11.69 4.94 -7.82
N ALA A 44 -12.47 5.57 -6.94
CA ALA A 44 -12.33 6.99 -6.62
C ALA A 44 -11.01 7.31 -5.90
N ALA A 45 -10.47 6.35 -5.15
CA ALA A 45 -9.20 6.44 -4.44
C ALA A 45 -8.69 5.05 -4.08
N ILE A 46 -7.37 4.95 -3.89
CA ILE A 46 -6.71 3.72 -3.43
C ILE A 46 -5.93 4.02 -2.15
N VAL A 47 -6.15 3.21 -1.12
CA VAL A 47 -5.37 3.22 0.11
C VAL A 47 -4.53 1.94 0.16
N ILE A 48 -3.24 2.08 0.42
CA ILE A 48 -2.32 0.97 0.62
C ILE A 48 -1.89 0.96 2.08
N ILE A 49 -2.31 -0.08 2.81
CA ILE A 49 -1.87 -0.33 4.19
C ILE A 49 -0.85 -1.45 4.16
N ASP A 50 -1.21 -2.61 3.61
CA ASP A 50 -0.34 -3.77 3.56
C ASP A 50 0.11 -4.08 2.13
N GLY A 51 1.34 -4.56 2.03
CA GLY A 51 1.85 -5.23 0.84
C GLY A 51 2.49 -6.55 1.23
N ALA A 52 2.46 -7.52 0.33
CA ALA A 52 3.16 -8.78 0.51
C ALA A 52 4.45 -8.79 -0.31
N PHE A 53 5.47 -9.45 0.24
CA PHE A 53 6.76 -9.71 -0.39
C PHE A 53 7.24 -11.09 0.10
N GLN A 54 8.11 -11.76 -0.65
CA GLN A 54 8.60 -13.15 -0.51
C GLN A 54 8.01 -14.11 -1.54
N ALA A 55 6.76 -14.58 -1.36
CA ALA A 55 6.13 -15.50 -2.33
C ALA A 55 5.76 -14.82 -3.66
N GLU A 56 5.51 -13.51 -3.60
CA GLU A 56 5.16 -12.67 -4.74
C GLU A 56 6.03 -11.41 -4.74
N PRO A 57 6.36 -10.85 -5.92
CA PRO A 57 7.08 -9.60 -6.00
C PRO A 57 6.25 -8.46 -5.37
N ALA A 58 6.92 -7.60 -4.60
CA ALA A 58 6.29 -6.43 -3.98
C ALA A 58 5.66 -5.50 -5.03
N VAL A 59 4.63 -4.75 -4.60
CA VAL A 59 3.99 -3.73 -5.45
C VAL A 59 5.02 -2.73 -6.00
N ARG A 60 4.95 -2.46 -7.31
CA ARG A 60 5.94 -1.62 -8.00
C ARG A 60 5.57 -0.13 -7.93
N HIS A 61 6.58 0.72 -7.78
CA HIS A 61 6.46 2.18 -7.90
C HIS A 61 5.73 2.61 -9.17
N LYS A 62 6.06 1.97 -10.31
CA LYS A 62 5.48 2.31 -11.61
C LYS A 62 3.97 2.07 -11.68
N GLU A 63 3.44 1.08 -10.97
CA GLU A 63 1.99 0.82 -10.96
C GLU A 63 1.24 1.89 -10.16
N ILE A 64 1.83 2.33 -9.04
CA ILE A 64 1.29 3.42 -8.23
C ILE A 64 1.31 4.73 -9.02
N LEU A 65 2.46 5.07 -9.63
CA LEU A 65 2.59 6.25 -10.48
C LEU A 65 1.63 6.22 -11.67
N TRP A 66 1.44 5.03 -12.26
CA TRP A 66 0.45 4.85 -13.33
C TRP A 66 -0.97 5.13 -12.82
N ALA A 67 -1.39 4.61 -11.66
CA ALA A 67 -2.72 4.91 -11.10
C ALA A 67 -2.90 6.41 -10.83
N ILE A 68 -1.88 7.08 -10.28
CA ILE A 68 -1.87 8.53 -10.07
C ILE A 68 -2.02 9.28 -11.40
N SER A 69 -1.34 8.81 -12.47
CA SER A 69 -1.48 9.40 -13.80
C SER A 69 -2.89 9.30 -14.39
N GLN A 70 -3.70 8.34 -13.91
CA GLN A 70 -5.11 8.20 -14.25
C GLN A 70 -6.03 9.08 -13.38
N ALA A 71 -5.45 10.08 -12.69
CA ALA A 71 -6.13 10.95 -11.74
C ALA A 71 -6.80 10.20 -10.58
N ILE A 72 -6.25 9.04 -10.19
CA ILE A 72 -6.68 8.27 -9.02
C ILE A 72 -5.76 8.61 -7.85
N PRO A 73 -6.26 9.27 -6.78
CA PRO A 73 -5.46 9.52 -5.59
C PRO A 73 -5.02 8.21 -4.94
N VAL A 74 -3.73 8.11 -4.62
CA VAL A 74 -3.17 6.96 -3.89
C VAL A 74 -2.59 7.43 -2.56
N ILE A 75 -3.00 6.77 -1.47
CA ILE A 75 -2.62 7.08 -0.10
C ILE A 75 -1.90 5.87 0.53
N GLY A 76 -0.82 6.12 1.28
CA GLY A 76 -0.09 5.10 2.04
C GLY A 76 0.05 5.45 3.51
N ALA A 77 -0.17 4.48 4.41
CA ALA A 77 -0.26 4.74 5.86
C ALA A 77 0.58 3.81 6.75
N GLY A 78 0.61 2.50 6.44
CA GLY A 78 1.28 1.47 7.23
C GLY A 78 2.18 0.58 6.38
N SER A 79 3.03 -0.23 7.02
CA SER A 79 3.86 -1.27 6.38
C SER A 79 4.46 -0.81 5.04
N MET A 80 4.27 -1.58 3.97
CA MET A 80 4.72 -1.28 2.62
C MET A 80 4.04 -0.04 2.02
N GLY A 81 2.80 0.27 2.40
CA GLY A 81 2.12 1.47 1.93
C GLY A 81 2.79 2.76 2.40
N ALA A 82 3.24 2.80 3.66
CA ALA A 82 3.99 3.92 4.22
C ALA A 82 5.36 4.08 3.55
N LEU A 83 6.06 2.98 3.31
CA LEU A 83 7.34 2.98 2.59
C LEU A 83 7.17 3.53 1.18
N ARG A 84 6.21 2.98 0.41
CA ARG A 84 5.94 3.43 -0.97
C ARG A 84 5.54 4.90 -1.04
N ALA A 85 4.74 5.38 -0.08
CA ALA A 85 4.41 6.79 0.00
C ALA A 85 5.64 7.68 0.28
N ALA A 86 6.60 7.21 1.09
CA ALA A 86 7.83 7.93 1.37
C ALA A 86 8.76 7.99 0.14
N GLU A 87 8.92 6.88 -0.57
CA GLU A 87 9.74 6.79 -1.78
C GLU A 87 9.14 7.58 -2.97
N LEU A 88 7.82 7.65 -3.05
CA LEU A 88 7.09 8.31 -4.13
C LEU A 88 6.70 9.76 -3.83
N TYR A 89 7.16 10.35 -2.73
CA TYR A 89 6.90 11.75 -2.48
C TYR A 89 7.53 12.65 -3.58
N PRO A 90 6.84 13.69 -4.09
CA PRO A 90 5.56 14.23 -3.63
C PRO A 90 4.30 13.69 -4.34
N TYR A 91 4.42 12.61 -5.12
CA TYR A 91 3.35 12.11 -5.98
C TYR A 91 2.30 11.28 -5.23
N MET A 92 2.71 10.51 -4.23
CA MET A 92 1.81 9.69 -3.40
C MET A 92 1.61 10.33 -2.02
N HIS A 93 0.37 10.34 -1.52
CA HIS A 93 0.07 10.91 -0.21
C HIS A 93 0.41 9.92 0.91
N GLY A 94 1.40 10.27 1.74
CA GLY A 94 1.71 9.51 2.93
C GLY A 94 1.06 10.08 4.18
N VAL A 95 0.55 9.21 5.05
CA VAL A 95 -0.06 9.58 6.34
C VAL A 95 0.49 8.74 7.49
N GLY A 96 0.42 9.28 8.70
CA GLY A 96 0.79 8.55 9.92
C GLY A 96 2.28 8.58 10.28
N LEU A 97 2.59 7.99 11.43
CA LEU A 97 3.91 8.02 12.05
C LEU A 97 4.95 7.25 11.22
N ILE A 98 4.58 6.09 10.68
CA ILE A 98 5.48 5.21 9.94
C ILE A 98 5.96 5.87 8.64
N TYR A 99 5.05 6.48 7.87
CA TYR A 99 5.42 7.26 6.68
C TYR A 99 6.38 8.41 7.02
N ARG A 100 6.08 9.17 8.08
CA ARG A 100 6.95 10.27 8.53
C ARG A 100 8.34 9.77 8.95
N TRP A 101 8.39 8.59 9.56
CA TRP A 101 9.64 7.93 9.95
C TRP A 101 10.46 7.56 8.70
N TYR A 102 9.87 6.89 7.71
CA TYR A 102 10.56 6.60 6.43
C TYR A 102 11.04 7.87 5.71
N ARG A 103 10.23 8.92 5.67
CA ARG A 103 10.63 10.22 5.07
C ARG A 103 11.81 10.88 5.78
N ARG A 104 11.92 10.68 7.09
CA ARG A 104 12.99 11.24 7.93
C ARG A 104 14.29 10.45 7.80
N PHE A 105 14.18 9.14 7.61
CA PHE A 105 15.32 8.20 7.62
C PHE A 105 15.50 7.46 6.29
N ALA A 106 15.21 8.13 5.17
CA ALA A 106 15.22 7.56 3.82
C ALA A 106 16.55 6.93 3.35
N PHE A 107 17.63 7.08 4.14
CA PHE A 107 18.95 6.48 3.87
C PHE A 107 19.25 5.24 4.72
N LEU A 108 18.30 4.77 5.55
CA LEU A 108 18.41 3.46 6.16
C LEU A 108 18.21 2.38 5.08
N PRO A 109 19.05 1.33 5.06
CA PRO A 109 18.92 0.25 4.09
C PRO A 109 17.51 -0.37 4.09
N ASP A 110 17.14 -0.96 2.94
CA ASP A 110 15.83 -1.56 2.62
C ASP A 110 15.44 -2.77 3.51
N ASP A 111 16.25 -3.10 4.51
CA ASP A 111 16.11 -4.25 5.41
C ASP A 111 15.15 -3.99 6.58
N ALA A 112 14.68 -2.76 6.79
CA ALA A 112 13.75 -2.41 7.86
C ALA A 112 12.33 -3.00 7.74
N VAL A 113 11.99 -3.65 6.60
CA VAL A 113 10.67 -4.27 6.37
C VAL A 113 10.74 -5.79 6.33
N ALA A 114 11.93 -6.37 6.24
CA ALA A 114 12.11 -7.81 6.23
C ALA A 114 11.91 -8.37 7.65
N VAL A 115 10.70 -8.82 7.97
CA VAL A 115 10.50 -9.76 9.07
C VAL A 115 11.17 -11.08 8.63
N LEU A 116 12.40 -11.29 9.08
CA LEU A 116 13.06 -12.59 9.04
C LEU A 116 12.26 -13.54 9.93
N TYR A 117 11.38 -14.35 9.33
CA TYR A 117 10.91 -15.57 9.97
C TYR A 117 11.82 -16.70 9.49
N GLY A 118 12.78 -17.10 10.32
CA GLY A 118 13.50 -18.36 10.12
C GLY A 118 12.57 -19.52 10.45
N PRO A 119 12.65 -20.68 9.76
CA PRO A 119 11.93 -21.87 10.20
C PRO A 119 12.42 -22.25 11.59
N GLU A 120 11.49 -22.46 12.53
CA GLU A 120 11.78 -23.19 13.76
C GLU A 120 12.17 -24.62 13.36
N GLY A 121 13.37 -25.03 13.78
CA GLY A 121 13.84 -26.41 13.65
C GLY A 121 13.14 -27.35 14.61
#